data_AF-A0A0R0FB43-F1
#
_entry.id   AF-A0A0R0FB43-F1
#
_cell.length_a   1.000
_cell.length_b   1.000
_cell.length_c   1.000
_cell.angle_alpha   90.00
_cell.angle_beta   90.00
_cell.angle_gamma   90.00
#
_symmetry.space_group_name_H-M   'P 1'
#
loop_
_entity.id
_entity.type
_entity.pdbx_description
1 polymer ?
#
loop_
_entity_poly.entity_id
_entity_poly.type
_entity_poly.pdbx_seq_one_letter_code
_entity_poly.pdbx_strand_id
1 'polypeptide(L)'
;MFSVTPTELEGLLVSHPEILDVVISHAQAGEVPVAYFVRSPNSSLIEEGVKKFIAKQIFDLAKTQNKLNGVLKIKVSFINVVPKTTSGKILRRELIEKVRSKI
;
A
#
# COMPACT_ATOMS: atom_id res chain seq x y z
N MET A 1 2.34 -15.85 -14.70
CA MET A 1 1.88 -15.20 -13.45
C MET A 1 2.72 -13.96 -13.17
N PHE A 2 2.10 -12.89 -12.67
CA PHE A 2 2.79 -11.65 -12.29
C PHE A 2 2.77 -11.56 -10.77
N SER A 3 3.93 -11.38 -10.15
CA SER A 3 4.06 -11.11 -8.73
C SER A 3 4.67 -9.74 -8.56
N VAL A 4 3.94 -8.80 -7.99
CA VAL A 4 4.49 -7.53 -7.51
C VAL A 4 4.92 -7.75 -6.08
N THR A 5 6.17 -7.50 -5.75
CA THR A 5 6.61 -7.54 -4.36
C THR A 5 5.98 -6.37 -3.59
N PRO A 6 5.74 -6.50 -2.27
CA PRO A 6 5.22 -5.40 -1.47
C PRO A 6 6.03 -4.11 -1.65
N THR A 7 7.36 -4.21 -1.71
CA THR A 7 8.27 -3.07 -1.87
C THR A 7 8.17 -2.41 -3.25
N GLU A 8 8.04 -3.18 -4.33
CA GLU A 8 7.79 -2.60 -5.66
C GLU A 8 6.48 -1.83 -5.70
N LEU A 9 5.42 -2.40 -5.12
CA LEU A 9 4.12 -1.75 -5.07
C LEU A 9 4.15 -0.49 -4.20
N GLU A 10 4.82 -0.53 -3.04
CA GLU A 10 5.05 0.66 -2.19
C GLU A 10 5.71 1.78 -2.98
N GLY A 11 6.80 1.49 -3.70
CA GLY A 11 7.52 2.48 -4.51
C GLY A 11 6.67 3.09 -5.64
N LEU A 12 5.75 2.32 -6.20
CA LEU A 12 4.81 2.82 -7.19
C LEU A 12 3.72 3.68 -6.57
N LEU A 13 3.27 3.33 -5.36
CA LEU A 13 2.18 4.02 -4.71
C LEU A 13 2.60 5.35 -4.09
N VAL A 14 3.82 5.46 -3.59
CA VAL A 14 4.38 6.73 -3.09
C VAL A 14 4.62 7.76 -4.20
N SER A 15 4.50 7.39 -5.48
CA SER A 15 4.55 8.33 -6.60
C SER A 15 3.32 9.24 -6.70
N HIS A 16 2.23 8.93 -5.98
CA HIS A 16 1.02 9.75 -5.96
C HIS A 16 1.23 11.02 -5.11
N PRO A 17 0.88 12.23 -5.60
CA PRO A 17 1.14 13.49 -4.88
C PRO A 17 0.43 13.59 -3.52
N GLU A 18 -0.69 12.88 -3.37
CA GLU A 18 -1.46 12.85 -2.11
C GLU A 18 -1.03 11.75 -1.11
N ILE A 19 -0.04 10.92 -1.45
CA ILE A 19 0.48 9.85 -0.60
C ILE A 19 1.89 10.24 -0.14
N LEU A 20 2.10 10.46 1.17
CA LEU A 20 3.42 10.74 1.73
C LEU A 20 4.27 9.49 1.94
N ASP A 21 3.65 8.43 2.42
CA ASP A 21 4.31 7.18 2.75
C ASP A 21 3.30 6.04 2.66
N VAL A 22 3.79 4.84 2.35
CA VAL A 22 2.97 3.64 2.20
C VAL A 22 3.74 2.42 2.68
N VAL A 23 3.05 1.56 3.41
CA VAL A 23 3.61 0.28 3.85
C VAL A 23 2.61 -0.82 3.57
N ILE A 24 3.05 -1.90 2.95
CA ILE A 24 2.23 -3.05 2.59
C ILE A 24 2.62 -4.23 3.48
N SER A 25 1.63 -4.82 4.14
CA SER A 25 1.84 -5.99 4.98
C SER A 25 2.23 -7.21 4.14
N HIS A 26 3.08 -8.07 4.69
CA HIS A 26 3.31 -9.40 4.13
C HIS A 26 2.08 -10.25 4.42
N ALA A 27 1.34 -10.61 3.37
CA ALA A 27 0.21 -11.53 3.47
C ALA A 27 0.68 -12.96 3.24
N GLN A 28 0.13 -13.91 4.00
CA GLN A 28 0.32 -15.33 3.72
C GLN A 28 -0.48 -15.75 2.48
N ALA A 29 -0.18 -16.93 1.92
CA ALA A 29 -0.94 -17.47 0.79
C ALA A 29 -2.43 -17.57 1.15
N GLY A 30 -3.28 -16.85 0.41
CA GLY A 30 -4.73 -16.78 0.65
C GLY A 30 -5.19 -15.59 1.48
N GLU A 31 -4.29 -14.88 2.17
CA GLU A 31 -4.61 -13.63 2.84
C GLU A 31 -4.55 -12.44 1.88
N VAL A 32 -5.37 -11.44 2.16
CA VAL A 32 -5.36 -10.17 1.42
C VAL A 32 -4.40 -9.22 2.13
N PRO A 33 -3.32 -8.73 1.49
CA PRO A 33 -2.41 -7.77 2.10
C PRO A 33 -3.14 -6.49 2.48
N VAL A 34 -2.63 -5.81 3.50
CA VAL A 34 -3.10 -4.50 3.93
C VAL A 34 -2.06 -3.46 3.54
N ALA A 35 -2.48 -2.45 2.79
CA ALA A 35 -1.68 -1.26 2.52
C ALA A 35 -2.08 -0.15 3.49
N TYR A 36 -1.09 0.34 4.23
CA TYR A 36 -1.21 1.44 5.16
C TYR A 36 -0.70 2.71 4.49
N PHE A 37 -1.59 3.68 4.28
CA PHE A 37 -1.29 4.93 3.60
C PHE A 37 -1.19 6.08 4.60
N VAL A 38 -0.13 6.87 4.48
CA VAL A 38 -0.01 8.20 5.08
C VAL A 38 -0.37 9.21 4.00
N ARG A 39 -1.41 10.00 4.26
CA ARG A 39 -1.86 11.05 3.33
C ARG A 39 -1.05 12.34 3.49
N SER A 40 -0.89 13.08 2.40
CA SER A 40 -0.34 14.43 2.43
C SER A 40 -1.20 15.37 3.28
N PRO A 41 -0.62 16.39 3.94
CA PRO A 41 -1.42 17.41 4.62
C PRO A 41 -2.34 18.05 3.59
N ASN A 42 -3.63 18.15 3.89
CA ASN A 42 -4.69 18.64 2.98
C ASN A 42 -5.09 17.70 1.83
N SER A 43 -4.70 16.42 1.88
CA SER A 43 -5.21 15.44 0.92
C SER A 43 -6.70 15.12 1.14
N SER A 44 -7.45 15.06 0.04
CA SER A 44 -8.83 14.58 -0.02
C SER A 44 -8.92 13.11 -0.46
N LEU A 45 -7.80 12.40 -0.52
CA LEU A 45 -7.73 11.04 -1.01
C LEU A 45 -8.54 10.10 -0.12
N ILE A 46 -9.50 9.43 -0.74
CA ILE A 46 -10.38 8.42 -0.13
C ILE A 46 -9.97 7.01 -0.56
N GLU A 47 -10.47 6.00 0.14
CA GLU A 47 -10.19 4.59 -0.14
C GLU A 47 -10.46 4.20 -1.59
N GLU A 48 -11.56 4.69 -2.20
CA GLU A 48 -11.88 4.40 -3.59
C GLU A 48 -10.84 4.96 -4.57
N GLY A 49 -10.38 6.20 -4.32
CA GLY A 49 -9.33 6.84 -5.13
C GLY A 49 -8.03 6.05 -5.06
N VAL A 50 -7.64 5.61 -3.86
CA VAL A 50 -6.49 4.73 -3.65
C VAL A 50 -6.64 3.41 -4.42
N LYS A 51 -7.79 2.74 -4.30
CA LYS A 51 -8.03 1.46 -5.01
C LYS A 51 -7.95 1.62 -6.53
N LYS A 52 -8.53 2.68 -7.07
CA LYS A 52 -8.44 3.02 -8.51
C LYS A 52 -6.98 3.25 -8.92
N PHE A 53 -6.22 3.97 -8.11
CA PHE A 53 -4.81 4.21 -8.37
C PHE A 53 -3.98 2.92 -8.34
N ILE A 54 -4.14 2.07 -7.32
CA ILE A 54 -3.48 0.76 -7.24
C ILE A 54 -3.80 -0.09 -8.48
N ALA A 55 -5.08 -0.17 -8.86
CA ALA A 55 -5.50 -0.93 -10.03
C ALA A 55 -4.82 -0.44 -11.31
N LYS A 56 -4.71 0.90 -11.48
CA LYS A 56 -3.99 1.50 -12.60
C LYS A 56 -2.50 1.15 -12.60
N GLN A 57 -1.81 1.30 -11.46
CA GLN A 57 -0.37 0.98 -11.37
C GLN A 57 -0.09 -0.49 -11.70
N ILE A 58 -0.94 -1.40 -11.21
CA ILE A 58 -0.81 -2.84 -11.50
C ILE A 58 -1.09 -3.13 -12.97
N PHE A 59 -2.11 -2.48 -13.55
CA PHE A 59 -2.40 -2.62 -14.97
C PHE A 59 -1.24 -2.14 -15.85
N ASP A 60 -0.67 -0.97 -15.56
CA ASP A 60 0.46 -0.40 -16.31
C ASP A 60 1.73 -1.25 -16.20
N LEU A 61 2.03 -1.76 -14.99
CA LEU A 61 3.10 -2.73 -14.78
C LEU A 61 2.88 -4.02 -15.57
N ALA A 62 1.67 -4.60 -15.46
CA ALA A 62 1.36 -5.87 -16.09
C ALA A 62 1.41 -5.74 -17.62
N LYS A 63 0.92 -4.62 -18.17
CA LYS A 63 1.06 -4.23 -19.59
C LYS A 63 2.53 -4.19 -20.02
N THR A 64 3.39 -3.54 -19.23
CA THR A 64 4.83 -3.47 -19.51
C THR A 64 5.49 -4.86 -19.53
N GLN A 65 4.96 -5.81 -18.77
CA GLN A 65 5.42 -7.20 -18.74
C GLN A 65 4.69 -8.15 -19.72
N ASN A 66 3.83 -7.65 -20.61
CA ASN A 66 2.97 -8.46 -21.48
C ASN A 66 2.10 -9.48 -20.70
N LYS A 67 1.66 -9.11 -19.49
CA LYS A 67 0.79 -9.91 -18.62
C LYS A 67 -0.54 -9.17 -18.47
N LEU A 68 -1.65 -9.76 -18.90
CA LEU A 68 -2.96 -9.07 -18.92
C LEU A 68 -3.88 -9.41 -17.74
N ASN A 69 -3.43 -10.26 -16.80
CA ASN A 69 -4.29 -10.85 -15.77
C ASN A 69 -3.90 -10.44 -14.33
N GLY A 70 -3.44 -9.22 -14.14
CA GLY A 70 -3.10 -8.70 -12.81
C GLY A 70 -4.33 -8.23 -12.05
N VAL A 71 -4.89 -9.06 -11.16
CA VAL A 71 -5.86 -8.62 -10.15
C VAL A 71 -5.24 -8.79 -8.77
N LEU A 72 -4.92 -7.69 -8.09
CA LEU A 72 -4.49 -7.72 -6.70
C LEU A 72 -5.62 -7.18 -5.82
N LYS A 73 -6.12 -8.04 -4.91
CA LYS A 73 -6.96 -7.59 -3.82
C LYS A 73 -6.04 -7.06 -2.72
N ILE A 74 -6.29 -5.85 -2.25
CA ILE A 74 -5.56 -5.24 -1.14
C ILE A 74 -6.54 -4.45 -0.26
N LYS A 75 -6.41 -4.58 1.06
CA LYS A 75 -7.16 -3.77 2.01
C LYS A 75 -6.46 -2.42 2.17
N VAL A 76 -7.21 -1.34 2.14
CA VAL A 76 -6.67 0.02 2.31
C VAL A 76 -6.93 0.46 3.75
N SER A 77 -5.90 0.99 4.41
CA SER A 77 -6.03 1.57 5.74
C SER A 77 -5.25 2.88 5.79
N PHE A 78 -5.84 3.92 6.35
CA PHE A 78 -5.19 5.22 6.52
C PHE A 78 -4.64 5.38 7.92
N ILE A 79 -3.34 5.67 8.00
CA ILE A 79 -2.62 5.94 9.23
C ILE A 79 -2.06 7.36 9.20
N ASN A 80 -1.83 7.95 10.38
CA ASN A 80 -1.27 9.30 10.46
C ASN A 80 0.24 9.32 10.21
N VAL A 81 0.93 8.24 10.59
CA VAL A 81 2.39 8.11 10.48
C VAL A 81 2.78 6.64 10.46
N VAL A 82 3.76 6.29 9.62
CA VAL A 82 4.40 4.97 9.66
C VAL A 82 5.29 4.90 10.91
N PRO A 83 5.06 3.96 11.85
CA PRO A 83 5.92 3.83 13.02
C PRO A 83 7.30 3.35 12.58
N LYS A 84 8.34 4.09 12.96
CA LYS A 84 9.74 3.81 12.61
C LYS A 84 10.59 3.86 13.88
N THR A 85 11.65 3.05 13.94
CA THR A 85 12.68 3.15 14.99
C THR A 85 13.43 4.47 14.88
N THR A 86 14.22 4.80 15.90
CA THR A 86 15.18 5.92 15.87
C THR A 86 16.19 5.79 14.72
N SER A 87 16.49 4.57 14.26
CA SER A 87 17.32 4.31 13.08
C SER A 87 16.55 4.29 11.74
N GLY A 88 15.25 4.61 11.74
CA GLY A 88 14.41 4.66 10.53
C GLY A 88 13.79 3.34 10.08
N LYS A 89 13.96 2.24 10.82
CA LYS A 89 13.39 0.93 10.45
C LYS A 89 11.89 0.90 10.76
N ILE A 90 11.06 0.41 9.83
CA ILE A 90 9.61 0.30 10.04
C ILE A 90 9.31 -0.69 11.18
N LEU A 91 8.56 -0.23 12.17
CA LEU A 91 8.08 -1.03 13.30
C LEU A 91 6.78 -1.75 12.92
N ARG A 92 6.92 -2.85 12.16
CA ARG A 92 5.76 -3.60 11.63
C ARG A 92 4.80 -4.09 12.71
N ARG A 93 5.30 -4.45 13.89
CA ARG A 93 4.45 -4.87 15.02
C ARG A 93 3.51 -3.74 15.44
N GLU A 94 4.07 -2.56 15.69
CA GLU A 94 3.28 -1.38 16.06
C GLU A 94 2.35 -0.93 14.94
N LEU A 95 2.75 -1.10 13.68
CA LEU A 95 1.89 -0.77 12.53
C LEU A 95 0.62 -1.62 12.54
N ILE A 96 0.74 -2.91 12.81
CA ILE A 96 -0.41 -3.84 12.93
C ILE A 96 -1.25 -3.48 14.16
N GLU A 97 -0.60 -3.19 15.29
CA GLU A 97 -1.29 -2.81 16.54
C GLU A 97 -2.09 -1.51 16.39
N LYS A 98 -1.51 -0.47 15.78
CA LYS A 98 -2.19 0.83 15.54
C LYS A 98 -3.48 0.69 14.73
N VAL A 99 -3.54 -0.29 13.82
CA VAL A 99 -4.74 -0.54 13.01
C VAL A 99 -5.77 -1.35 13.77
N ARG A 100 -5.33 -2.29 14.61
CA ARG A 100 -6.23 -3.02 15.51
C ARG A 100 -6.87 -2.11 16.56
N SER A 101 -6.15 -1.11 17.06
CA SER A 101 -6.67 -0.16 18.05
C SER A 101 -7.62 0.90 17.47
N LYS A 102 -7.84 0.94 16.15
CA LYS A 102 -8.74 1.90 15.49
C LYS A 102 -10.11 1.29 15.11
N ILE A 103 -10.38 0.07 15.59
CA ILE A 103 -11.66 -0.66 15.56
C ILE A 103 -12.21 -0.66 16.99
#